data_AF-A0A8B8EEV3-F1
#
_entry.id   AF-A0A8B8EEV3-F1
#
_cell.length_a   1.000
_cell.length_b   1.000
_cell.length_c   1.000
_cell.angle_alpha   90.00
_cell.angle_beta   90.00
_cell.angle_gamma   90.00
#
_symmetry.space_group_name_H-M   'P 1'
#
loop_
_entity.id
_entity.type
_entity.pdbx_description
1 polymer ?
#
loop_
_entity_poly.entity_id
_entity_poly.type
_entity_poly.pdbx_seq_one_letter_code
_entity_poly.pdbx_strand_id
1 'polypeptide(L)'
;MAAFRTDRGKHTLRVPAEPFVQNRKRLAERLRTTNKVPAGSYVLLQGGKSETRHCSDHEPIFRQESYFHWAFGVEEPDFYGAIEVDTGRGILFPPKLPDAYAVWMGKLLETKDFQLRYGVDEAYWSEDLAKVLKEKKASLLLTLRGLNTDRGNYSREAALMASVIKYRLVVTELAPFNRNPFHFLILTEIVWYYHLPLNYLQTLLPV
;
A
#
# COMPACT_ATOMS: atom_id res chain seq x y z
N MET A 1 6.71 2.84 -25.63
CA MET A 1 5.35 2.26 -25.52
C MET A 1 4.84 2.54 -24.13
N ALA A 2 3.64 3.11 -23.96
CA ALA A 2 3.06 3.29 -22.63
C ALA A 2 2.79 1.90 -22.02
N ALA A 3 3.20 1.68 -20.77
CA ALA A 3 2.89 0.45 -20.07
C ALA A 3 1.38 0.38 -19.82
N PHE A 4 0.70 -0.54 -20.52
CA PHE A 4 -0.72 -0.79 -20.32
C PHE A 4 -0.89 -1.72 -19.11
N ARG A 5 -1.69 -1.30 -18.13
CA ARG A 5 -1.86 -1.97 -16.83
C ARG A 5 -2.86 -3.12 -16.91
N THR A 6 -4.04 -2.87 -17.48
CA THR A 6 -5.11 -3.87 -17.63
C THR A 6 -5.73 -3.77 -19.01
N ASP A 7 -5.67 -4.86 -19.76
CA ASP A 7 -6.44 -5.11 -20.98
C ASP A 7 -7.16 -6.45 -20.79
N ARG A 8 -8.50 -6.44 -20.80
CA ARG A 8 -9.34 -7.64 -20.65
C ARG A 8 -9.92 -8.10 -21.99
N GLY A 9 -9.36 -7.65 -23.11
CA GLY A 9 -9.76 -8.02 -24.46
C GLY A 9 -10.33 -6.86 -25.27
N LYS A 10 -10.62 -7.14 -26.55
CA LYS A 10 -10.86 -6.16 -27.63
C LYS A 10 -11.95 -5.12 -27.34
N HIS A 11 -12.96 -5.47 -26.55
CA HIS A 11 -14.11 -4.59 -26.27
C HIS A 11 -14.13 -4.08 -24.82
N THR A 12 -13.01 -4.18 -24.13
CA THR A 12 -12.87 -3.71 -22.74
C THR A 12 -12.10 -2.40 -22.68
N LEU A 13 -12.40 -1.58 -21.67
CA LEU A 13 -11.65 -0.35 -21.45
C LEU A 13 -10.21 -0.67 -21.06
N ARG A 14 -9.27 -0.22 -21.88
CA ARG A 14 -7.85 -0.27 -21.54
C ARG A 14 -7.55 0.81 -20.52
N VAL A 15 -7.16 0.39 -19.32
CA VAL A 15 -6.76 1.32 -18.26
C VAL A 15 -5.23 1.36 -18.21
N PRO A 16 -4.60 2.51 -18.51
CA PRO A 16 -3.15 2.67 -18.37
C PRO A 16 -2.73 2.77 -16.90
N ALA A 17 -1.44 2.65 -16.61
CA ALA A 17 -0.91 2.85 -15.25
C ALA A 17 -0.92 4.33 -14.80
N GLU A 18 -0.97 5.27 -15.76
CA GLU A 18 -0.85 6.72 -15.54
C GLU A 18 -1.76 7.31 -14.45
N PRO A 19 -3.07 6.96 -14.34
CA PRO A 19 -3.92 7.50 -13.28
C PRO A 19 -3.41 7.17 -11.87
N PHE A 20 -2.82 6.00 -11.66
CA PHE A 20 -2.27 5.57 -10.38
C PHE A 20 -0.99 6.35 -10.05
N VAL A 21 -0.14 6.60 -11.05
CA VAL A 21 1.04 7.48 -10.93
C VAL A 21 0.61 8.88 -10.49
N GLN A 22 -0.43 9.43 -11.12
CA GLN A 22 -0.96 10.74 -10.78
C GLN A 22 -1.57 10.77 -9.36
N ASN A 23 -2.28 9.72 -8.95
CA ASN A 23 -2.82 9.60 -7.61
C ASN A 23 -1.73 9.65 -6.52
N ARG A 24 -0.62 8.90 -6.70
CA ARG A 24 0.52 8.94 -5.77
C ARG A 24 1.15 10.33 -5.68
N LYS A 25 1.34 11.01 -6.82
CA LYS A 25 1.85 12.38 -6.86
C LYS A 25 0.93 13.36 -6.13
N ARG A 26 -0.38 13.29 -6.35
CA ARG A 26 -1.39 14.10 -5.65
C ARG A 26 -1.37 13.87 -4.14
N LEU A 27 -1.28 12.62 -3.71
CA LEU A 27 -1.16 12.28 -2.29
C LEU A 27 0.10 12.87 -1.66
N ALA A 28 1.26 12.69 -2.31
CA ALA A 28 2.54 13.22 -1.84
C ALA A 28 2.54 14.75 -1.75
N GLU A 29 2.01 15.44 -2.77
CA GLU A 29 1.84 16.89 -2.75
C GLU A 29 0.92 17.37 -1.62
N ARG A 30 -0.19 16.68 -1.39
CA ARG A 30 -1.12 17.01 -0.30
C ARG A 30 -0.46 16.86 1.07
N LEU A 31 0.29 15.78 1.29
CA LEU A 31 1.02 15.54 2.54
C LEU A 31 2.10 16.59 2.80
N ARG A 32 2.83 17.01 1.75
CA ARG A 32 3.83 18.09 1.86
C ARG A 32 3.20 19.43 2.24
N THR A 33 2.07 19.77 1.63
CA THR A 33 1.44 21.10 1.78
C THR A 33 0.58 21.22 3.03
N THR A 34 -0.21 20.18 3.36
CA THR A 34 -1.26 20.26 4.39
C THR A 34 -0.77 19.80 5.75
N ASN A 35 0.14 18.84 5.79
CA ASN A 35 0.45 18.09 7.01
C ASN A 35 1.82 18.41 7.61
N LYS A 36 2.64 19.25 6.96
CA LYS A 36 4.02 19.53 7.35
C LYS A 36 4.80 18.26 7.69
N VAL A 37 4.58 17.21 6.89
CA VAL A 37 5.27 15.92 7.07
C VAL A 37 6.78 16.15 6.90
N PRO A 38 7.63 15.61 7.80
CA PRO A 38 9.07 15.76 7.67
C PRO A 38 9.61 15.21 6.33
N ALA A 39 10.68 15.83 5.82
CA ALA A 39 11.38 15.29 4.65
C ALA A 39 11.88 13.85 4.91
N GLY A 40 11.96 13.05 3.85
CA GLY A 40 12.32 11.64 3.91
C GLY A 40 11.21 10.72 4.44
N SER A 41 9.97 11.20 4.51
CA SER A 41 8.83 10.39 4.94
C SER A 41 8.29 9.51 3.81
N TYR A 42 7.77 8.34 4.19
CA TYR A 42 7.19 7.38 3.25
C TYR A 42 5.78 7.00 3.70
N VAL A 43 4.82 7.00 2.78
CA VAL A 43 3.53 6.34 2.99
C VAL A 43 3.72 4.86 2.75
N LEU A 44 3.27 4.02 3.69
CA LEU A 44 3.27 2.57 3.55
C LEU A 44 1.83 2.04 3.57
N LEU A 45 1.46 1.36 2.50
CA LEU A 45 0.17 0.69 2.35
C LEU A 45 0.37 -0.82 2.23
N GLN A 46 -0.51 -1.58 2.88
CA GLN A 46 -0.59 -3.02 2.75
C GLN A 46 -1.80 -3.37 1.88
N GLY A 47 -1.60 -4.20 0.87
CA GLY A 47 -2.68 -4.73 0.05
C GLY A 47 -3.59 -5.69 0.81
N GLY A 48 -4.65 -6.12 0.12
CA GLY A 48 -5.48 -7.24 0.52
C GLY A 48 -4.64 -8.51 0.60
N LYS A 49 -4.97 -9.37 1.55
CA LYS A 49 -4.29 -10.66 1.73
C LYS A 49 -5.00 -11.74 0.95
N SER A 50 -4.29 -12.81 0.59
CA SER A 50 -4.96 -14.04 0.22
C SER A 50 -5.66 -14.61 1.47
N GLU A 51 -6.91 -15.03 1.30
CA GLU A 51 -7.73 -15.58 2.36
C GLU A 51 -8.25 -16.94 1.92
N THR A 52 -8.58 -17.80 2.89
CA THR A 52 -9.30 -19.03 2.61
C THR A 52 -10.63 -19.04 3.34
N ARG A 53 -11.59 -19.79 2.82
CA ARG A 53 -12.89 -19.95 3.44
C ARG A 53 -12.75 -20.76 4.72
N HIS A 54 -12.80 -20.07 5.86
CA HIS A 54 -12.71 -20.66 7.20
C HIS A 54 -11.43 -21.51 7.34
N CYS A 55 -11.57 -22.81 7.63
CA CYS A 55 -10.47 -23.76 7.74
C CYS A 55 -10.24 -24.60 6.48
N SER A 56 -10.95 -24.32 5.37
CA SER A 56 -10.73 -25.00 4.09
C SER A 56 -9.59 -24.37 3.30
N ASP A 57 -9.15 -25.05 2.25
CA ASP A 57 -8.21 -24.59 1.23
C ASP A 57 -8.90 -23.80 0.09
N HIS A 58 -10.21 -23.54 0.21
CA HIS A 58 -10.95 -22.82 -0.82
C HIS A 58 -10.64 -21.31 -0.78
N GLU A 59 -9.98 -20.81 -1.81
CA GLU A 59 -9.70 -19.39 -2.01
C GLU A 59 -10.90 -18.68 -2.68
N PRO A 60 -11.51 -17.66 -2.05
CA PRO A 60 -12.49 -16.82 -2.71
C PRO A 60 -11.82 -15.95 -3.78
N ILE A 61 -12.63 -15.45 -4.73
CA ILE A 61 -12.12 -14.52 -5.74
C ILE A 61 -11.58 -13.26 -5.06
N PHE A 62 -10.27 -13.03 -5.21
CA PHE A 62 -9.60 -11.91 -4.59
C PHE A 62 -10.05 -10.57 -5.19
N ARG A 63 -10.31 -9.60 -4.31
CA ARG A 63 -10.54 -8.20 -4.68
C ARG A 63 -9.70 -7.31 -3.78
N GLN A 64 -8.91 -6.46 -4.41
CA GLN A 64 -7.92 -5.61 -3.74
C GLN A 64 -8.54 -4.64 -2.71
N GLU A 65 -7.77 -4.28 -1.68
CA GLU A 65 -8.10 -3.19 -0.76
C GLU A 65 -8.21 -1.86 -1.54
N SER A 66 -9.24 -1.05 -1.26
CA SER A 66 -9.61 0.09 -2.09
C SER A 66 -8.54 1.20 -2.12
N TYR A 67 -7.90 1.53 -1.00
CA TYR A 67 -6.86 2.56 -0.96
C TYR A 67 -5.58 2.09 -1.65
N PHE A 68 -5.21 0.83 -1.46
CA PHE A 68 -4.10 0.21 -2.17
C PHE A 68 -4.34 0.18 -3.68
N HIS A 69 -5.55 -0.19 -4.11
CA HIS A 69 -5.94 -0.16 -5.52
C HIS A 69 -5.91 1.26 -6.07
N TRP A 70 -6.38 2.26 -5.32
CA TRP A 70 -6.35 3.66 -5.76
C TRP A 70 -4.92 4.19 -5.99
N ALA A 71 -3.97 3.79 -5.15
CA ALA A 71 -2.58 4.24 -5.22
C ALA A 71 -1.74 3.46 -6.25
N PHE A 72 -1.91 2.15 -6.36
CA PHE A 72 -1.03 1.28 -7.16
C PHE A 72 -1.74 0.53 -8.27
N GLY A 73 -3.04 0.32 -8.14
CA GLY A 73 -3.82 -0.42 -9.11
C GLY A 73 -3.45 -1.91 -9.21
N VAL A 74 -2.82 -2.47 -8.19
CA VAL A 74 -2.42 -3.88 -8.16
C VAL A 74 -3.64 -4.78 -8.05
N GLU A 75 -3.62 -5.90 -8.78
CA GLU A 75 -4.70 -6.90 -8.76
C GLU A 75 -4.33 -8.15 -7.94
N GLU A 76 -3.05 -8.40 -7.68
CA GLU A 76 -2.60 -9.55 -6.88
C GLU A 76 -2.69 -9.31 -5.36
N PRO A 77 -2.88 -10.39 -4.57
CA PRO A 77 -2.87 -10.33 -3.11
C PRO A 77 -1.45 -10.30 -2.53
N ASP A 78 -1.36 -9.90 -1.26
CA ASP A 78 -0.14 -9.98 -0.43
C ASP A 78 1.00 -9.02 -0.82
N PHE A 79 0.65 -7.95 -1.53
CA PHE A 79 1.59 -6.89 -1.90
C PHE A 79 1.67 -5.83 -0.81
N TYR A 80 2.82 -5.18 -0.72
CA TYR A 80 2.99 -3.89 -0.07
C TYR A 80 3.36 -2.83 -1.09
N GLY A 81 3.17 -1.56 -0.73
CA GLY A 81 3.48 -0.43 -1.58
C GLY A 81 3.90 0.75 -0.73
N ALA A 82 4.99 1.40 -1.12
CA ALA A 82 5.47 2.61 -0.49
C ALA A 82 5.44 3.80 -1.46
N ILE A 83 5.20 4.99 -0.92
CA ILE A 83 5.22 6.25 -1.68
C ILE A 83 6.15 7.21 -0.96
N GLU A 84 7.21 7.64 -1.63
CA GLU A 84 8.09 8.68 -1.11
C GLU A 84 7.35 10.02 -1.14
N VAL A 85 7.20 10.67 0.01
CA VAL A 85 6.41 11.90 0.13
C VAL A 85 7.10 13.08 -0.58
N ASP A 86 8.43 13.10 -0.59
CA ASP A 86 9.20 14.20 -1.16
C ASP A 86 9.07 14.30 -2.68
N THR A 87 9.01 13.15 -3.36
CA THR A 87 9.07 13.05 -4.83
C THR A 87 7.78 12.52 -5.45
N GLY A 88 6.94 11.83 -4.67
CA GLY A 88 5.78 11.08 -5.17
C GLY A 88 6.14 9.76 -5.86
N ARG A 89 7.40 9.30 -5.76
CA ARG A 89 7.85 8.04 -6.36
C ARG A 89 7.21 6.85 -5.66
N GLY A 90 6.74 5.89 -6.46
CA GLY A 90 6.11 4.66 -5.98
C GLY A 90 7.09 3.49 -5.97
N ILE A 91 7.10 2.74 -4.88
CA ILE A 91 7.86 1.48 -4.73
C ILE A 91 6.85 0.37 -4.47
N LEU A 92 6.97 -0.74 -5.19
CA LEU A 92 6.10 -1.90 -5.01
C LEU A 92 6.86 -3.09 -4.42
N PHE A 93 6.16 -3.85 -3.58
CA PHE A 93 6.72 -4.99 -2.85
C PHE A 93 5.88 -6.25 -3.08
N PRO A 94 6.02 -6.93 -4.23
CA PRO A 94 5.44 -8.26 -4.47
C PRO A 94 5.95 -9.31 -3.46
N PRO A 95 5.14 -10.33 -3.11
CA PRO A 95 5.63 -11.51 -2.41
C PRO A 95 6.55 -12.33 -3.32
N LYS A 96 7.62 -12.87 -2.74
CA LYS A 96 8.48 -13.83 -3.42
C LYS A 96 7.84 -15.21 -3.35
N LEU A 97 7.46 -15.75 -4.50
CA LEU A 97 6.81 -17.06 -4.58
C LEU A 97 7.86 -18.18 -4.70
N PRO A 98 7.68 -19.33 -4.03
CA PRO A 98 8.53 -20.51 -4.21
C PRO A 98 8.47 -21.07 -5.63
N ASP A 99 9.55 -21.71 -6.11
CA ASP A 99 9.62 -22.28 -7.47
C ASP A 99 8.49 -23.28 -7.78
N ALA A 100 8.03 -24.02 -6.77
CA ALA A 100 6.90 -24.94 -6.88
C ALA A 100 5.60 -24.26 -7.34
N TYR A 101 5.41 -22.96 -7.07
CA TYR A 101 4.24 -22.22 -7.53
C TYR A 101 4.16 -22.14 -9.06
N ALA A 102 5.29 -22.24 -9.77
CA ALA A 102 5.32 -22.19 -11.22
C ALA A 102 4.48 -23.31 -11.86
N VAL A 103 4.38 -24.46 -11.18
CA VAL A 103 3.63 -25.64 -11.62
C VAL A 103 2.12 -25.39 -11.58
N TRP A 104 1.64 -24.63 -10.58
CA TRP A 104 0.21 -24.46 -10.29
C TRP A 104 -0.34 -23.12 -10.81
N MET A 105 0.44 -22.05 -10.66
CA MET A 105 -0.01 -20.66 -10.87
C MET A 105 0.55 -20.04 -12.16
N GLY A 106 1.39 -20.79 -12.89
CA GLY A 106 2.00 -20.33 -14.14
C GLY A 106 3.32 -19.59 -13.94
N LYS A 107 3.71 -18.77 -14.93
CA LYS A 107 5.03 -18.12 -14.96
C LYS A 107 5.25 -17.24 -13.72
N LEU A 108 6.35 -17.50 -13.00
CA LEU A 108 6.84 -16.59 -11.97
C LEU A 108 7.41 -15.32 -12.60
N LEU A 109 6.85 -14.18 -12.19
CA LEU A 109 7.27 -12.86 -12.65
C LEU A 109 8.45 -12.35 -11.83
N GLU A 110 9.34 -11.59 -12.46
CA GLU A 110 10.41 -10.88 -11.77
C GLU A 110 9.94 -9.50 -11.29
N THR A 111 10.67 -8.88 -10.37
CA THR A 111 10.35 -7.53 -9.87
C THR A 111 10.26 -6.49 -10.98
N LYS A 112 11.08 -6.61 -12.03
CA LYS A 112 11.05 -5.75 -13.22
C LYS A 112 9.75 -5.87 -14.01
N ASP A 113 9.16 -7.07 -14.07
CA ASP A 113 7.87 -7.27 -14.73
C ASP A 113 6.77 -6.50 -13.99
N PHE A 114 6.78 -6.56 -12.65
CA PHE A 114 5.84 -5.79 -11.82
C PHE A 114 6.07 -4.28 -11.93
N GLN A 115 7.34 -3.85 -11.98
CA GLN A 115 7.70 -2.45 -12.18
C GLN A 115 7.10 -1.89 -13.47
N LEU A 116 7.29 -2.61 -14.58
CA LEU A 116 6.73 -2.23 -15.87
C LEU A 116 5.21 -2.29 -15.87
N ARG A 117 4.62 -3.39 -15.38
CA ARG A 117 3.16 -3.60 -15.40
C ARG A 117 2.39 -2.54 -14.61
N TYR A 118 2.91 -2.14 -13.45
CA TYR A 118 2.24 -1.20 -12.55
C TYR A 118 2.71 0.25 -12.68
N GLY A 119 3.68 0.52 -13.55
CA GLY A 119 4.23 1.86 -13.75
C GLY A 119 4.73 2.46 -12.43
N VAL A 120 5.42 1.65 -11.63
CA VAL A 120 6.08 2.10 -10.39
C VAL A 120 7.55 2.39 -10.67
N ASP A 121 8.14 3.25 -9.86
CA ASP A 121 9.53 3.67 -10.05
C ASP A 121 10.51 2.56 -9.69
N GLU A 122 10.18 1.75 -8.68
CA GLU A 122 11.03 0.68 -8.17
C GLU A 122 10.16 -0.51 -7.70
N ALA A 123 10.72 -1.72 -7.75
CA ALA A 123 10.09 -2.92 -7.23
C ALA A 123 11.10 -3.84 -6.56
N TYR A 124 10.77 -4.33 -5.37
CA TYR A 124 11.60 -5.21 -4.53
C TYR A 124 10.74 -6.32 -3.93
N TRP A 125 11.34 -7.40 -3.43
CA TRP A 125 10.54 -8.42 -2.74
C TRP A 125 10.03 -7.90 -1.39
N SER A 126 8.84 -8.35 -0.98
CA SER A 126 8.24 -7.97 0.30
C SER A 126 9.10 -8.36 1.51
N GLU A 127 9.88 -9.43 1.41
CA GLU A 127 10.88 -9.85 2.40
C GLU A 127 11.96 -8.79 2.64
N ASP A 128 12.32 -8.03 1.59
CA ASP A 128 13.33 -6.98 1.63
C ASP A 128 12.78 -5.61 2.04
N LEU A 129 11.47 -5.48 2.30
CA LEU A 129 10.81 -4.20 2.58
C LEU A 129 11.52 -3.41 3.69
N ALA A 130 11.82 -4.06 4.81
CA ALA A 130 12.50 -3.45 5.94
C ALA A 130 13.90 -2.92 5.57
N LYS A 131 14.64 -3.72 4.80
CA LYS A 131 15.99 -3.41 4.34
C LYS A 131 15.97 -2.22 3.38
N VAL A 132 15.08 -2.24 2.39
CA VAL A 132 14.94 -1.17 1.39
C VAL A 132 14.60 0.17 2.06
N LEU A 133 13.61 0.20 2.97
CA LEU A 133 13.25 1.44 3.67
C LEU A 133 14.39 1.98 4.54
N LYS A 134 15.20 1.09 5.14
CA LYS A 134 16.39 1.48 5.91
C LYS A 134 17.49 2.05 5.01
N GLU A 135 17.75 1.43 3.86
CA GLU A 135 18.75 1.91 2.87
C GLU A 135 18.33 3.26 2.27
N LYS A 136 17.03 3.46 2.04
CA LYS A 136 16.44 4.74 1.62
C LYS A 136 16.45 5.80 2.72
N LYS A 137 16.86 5.45 3.94
CA LYS A 137 16.91 6.34 5.12
C LYS A 137 15.55 6.98 5.43
N ALA A 138 14.47 6.19 5.34
CA ALA A 138 13.13 6.66 5.67
C ALA A 138 13.10 7.25 7.09
N SER A 139 12.69 8.51 7.20
CA SER A 139 12.67 9.25 8.47
C SER A 139 11.41 8.96 9.28
N LEU A 140 10.27 8.79 8.60
CA LEU A 140 8.96 8.53 9.17
C LEU A 140 8.14 7.65 8.23
N LEU A 141 7.41 6.68 8.79
CA LEU A 141 6.44 5.89 8.06
C LEU A 141 5.02 6.34 8.40
N LEU A 142 4.29 6.71 7.35
CA LEU A 142 2.88 7.07 7.39
C LEU A 142 2.06 5.83 7.05
N THR A 143 1.21 5.40 7.97
CA THR A 143 0.35 4.23 7.78
C THR A 143 -1.11 4.65 7.75
N LEU A 144 -1.92 3.85 7.05
CA LEU A 144 -3.35 4.10 6.92
C LEU A 144 -4.12 3.52 8.11
N ARG A 145 -4.82 4.36 8.88
CA ARG A 145 -5.81 3.90 9.85
C ARG A 145 -6.85 4.99 10.04
N GLY A 146 -8.05 4.78 9.53
CA GLY A 146 -9.15 5.74 9.57
C GLY A 146 -10.50 5.07 9.69
N LEU A 147 -11.49 5.81 10.22
CA LEU A 147 -12.85 5.32 10.41
C LEU A 147 -13.64 5.43 9.11
N ASN A 148 -14.19 4.33 8.62
CA ASN A 148 -15.21 4.36 7.58
C ASN A 148 -16.54 4.79 8.19
N THR A 149 -17.02 5.98 7.83
CA THR A 149 -18.23 6.59 8.41
C THR A 149 -19.52 5.87 8.03
N ASP A 150 -19.55 5.13 6.91
CA ASP A 150 -20.74 4.41 6.46
C ASP A 150 -20.94 3.09 7.21
N ARG A 151 -19.83 2.41 7.54
CA ARG A 151 -19.85 1.08 8.19
C ARG A 151 -19.36 1.06 9.63
N GLY A 152 -18.78 2.15 10.12
CA GLY A 152 -18.18 2.24 11.46
C GLY A 152 -16.88 1.44 11.65
N ASN A 153 -16.32 0.86 10.59
CA ASN A 153 -15.11 0.03 10.67
C ASN A 153 -13.85 0.86 10.45
N TYR A 154 -12.79 0.56 11.20
CA TYR A 154 -11.47 1.16 10.96
C TYR A 154 -10.73 0.43 9.83
N SER A 155 -9.99 1.18 9.01
CA SER A 155 -9.07 0.60 8.05
C SER A 155 -7.91 -0.10 8.76
N ARG A 156 -7.44 -1.19 8.14
CA ARG A 156 -6.34 -1.99 8.66
C ARG A 156 -5.02 -1.29 8.37
N GLU A 157 -4.28 -1.01 9.44
CA GLU A 157 -2.92 -0.49 9.33
C GLU A 157 -1.99 -1.50 8.66
N ALA A 158 -1.01 -1.01 7.90
CA ALA A 158 -0.01 -1.88 7.31
C ALA A 158 0.75 -2.61 8.44
N ALA A 159 0.62 -3.92 8.48
CA ALA A 159 1.33 -4.74 9.44
C ALA A 159 2.83 -4.69 9.12
N LEU A 160 3.60 -4.04 9.99
CA LEU A 160 5.05 -3.99 9.93
C LEU A 160 5.62 -5.26 10.56
N MET A 161 6.67 -5.82 9.93
CA MET A 161 7.57 -6.73 10.63
C MET A 161 8.23 -5.95 11.78
N ALA A 162 8.41 -6.60 12.94
CA ALA A 162 8.79 -5.99 14.22
C ALA A 162 10.08 -5.12 14.20
N SER A 163 10.88 -5.17 13.13
CA SER A 163 12.18 -4.50 12.98
C SER A 163 12.15 -3.09 12.36
N VAL A 164 10.99 -2.59 11.92
CA VAL A 164 10.92 -1.35 11.09
C VAL A 164 10.51 -0.09 11.86
N ILE A 165 10.02 -0.22 13.10
CA ILE A 165 9.34 0.91 13.77
C ILE A 165 10.35 1.89 14.35
N LYS A 166 10.52 3.05 13.70
CA LYS A 166 11.15 4.23 14.32
C LYS A 166 10.15 5.35 14.61
N TYR A 167 9.17 5.61 13.74
CA TYR A 167 8.11 6.60 13.99
C TYR A 167 6.82 6.23 13.25
N ARG A 168 5.67 6.41 13.93
CA ARG A 168 4.33 6.03 13.47
C ARG A 168 3.46 7.28 13.39
N LEU A 169 3.01 7.64 12.19
CA LEU A 169 1.95 8.63 12.02
C LEU A 169 0.78 7.98 11.28
N VAL A 170 -0.37 8.00 11.94
CA VAL A 170 -1.63 7.47 11.43
C VAL A 170 -2.33 8.58 10.66
N VAL A 171 -2.60 8.35 9.37
CA VAL A 171 -3.49 9.21 8.59
C VAL A 171 -4.92 8.77 8.83
N THR A 172 -5.66 9.59 9.58
CA THR A 172 -6.94 9.23 10.21
C THR A 172 -8.16 9.36 9.32
N GLU A 173 -8.12 10.14 8.23
CA GLU A 173 -9.22 10.21 7.26
C GLU A 173 -8.72 10.37 5.82
N LEU A 174 -8.98 9.35 5.00
CA LEU A 174 -9.08 9.48 3.54
C LEU A 174 -10.57 9.41 3.19
N ALA A 175 -11.37 10.40 3.61
CA ALA A 175 -12.81 10.35 3.40
C ALA A 175 -13.17 10.46 1.91
N PRO A 176 -14.15 9.68 1.40
CA PRO A 176 -14.73 9.92 0.09
C PRO A 176 -15.55 11.21 0.12
N PHE A 177 -15.30 12.13 -0.82
CA PHE A 177 -16.16 13.28 -1.01
C PHE A 177 -17.52 12.82 -1.54
N ASN A 178 -18.58 13.26 -0.88
CA ASN A 178 -19.96 13.02 -1.24
C ASN A 178 -20.22 13.43 -2.72
N ARG A 179 -20.74 12.49 -3.53
CA ARG A 179 -21.28 12.64 -4.91
C ARG A 179 -20.34 12.89 -6.10
N ASN A 180 -19.02 12.68 -6.01
CA ASN A 180 -18.18 12.62 -7.23
C ASN A 180 -16.95 11.70 -7.04
N PRO A 181 -16.81 10.57 -7.75
CA PRO A 181 -15.81 9.53 -7.47
C PRO A 181 -14.34 9.90 -7.78
N PHE A 182 -14.02 11.16 -8.08
CA PHE A 182 -12.71 11.57 -8.60
C PHE A 182 -11.95 12.60 -7.75
N HIS A 183 -12.39 12.92 -6.52
CA HIS A 183 -11.69 13.83 -5.60
C HIS A 183 -11.70 13.29 -4.16
N PHE A 184 -10.51 13.14 -3.57
CA PHE A 184 -10.32 12.77 -2.17
C PHE A 184 -9.90 14.01 -1.36
N LEU A 185 -10.64 14.34 -0.31
CA LEU A 185 -10.26 15.37 0.65
C LEU A 185 -9.65 14.67 1.86
N ILE A 186 -8.36 14.93 2.12
CA ILE A 186 -7.69 14.45 3.34
C ILE A 186 -7.95 15.50 4.42
N LEU A 187 -8.76 15.16 5.42
CA LEU A 187 -8.87 15.89 6.68
C LEU A 187 -8.04 15.14 7.71
N THR A 188 -6.84 15.62 8.00
CA THR A 188 -5.96 14.97 8.98
C THR A 188 -5.99 15.71 10.30
N GLU A 189 -6.42 15.03 11.35
CA GLU A 189 -5.82 15.25 12.67
C GLU A 189 -4.52 14.44 12.73
N ILE A 190 -3.39 15.14 12.79
CA ILE A 190 -2.07 14.53 13.00
C ILE A 190 -1.96 14.22 14.49
N VAL A 191 -2.12 12.95 14.87
CA VAL A 191 -1.81 12.50 16.23
C VAL A 191 -0.34 12.10 16.29
N TRP A 192 0.49 12.98 16.84
CA TRP A 192 1.89 12.67 17.14
C TRP A 192 1.99 11.73 18.34
N TYR A 193 2.33 10.47 18.12
CA TYR A 193 2.80 9.61 19.21
C TYR A 193 4.29 9.89 19.47
N TYR A 194 4.58 10.79 20.40
CA TYR A 194 5.92 10.92 20.97
C TYR A 194 6.18 9.73 21.90
N HIS A 195 7.26 9.00 21.62
CA HIS A 195 7.90 7.97 22.47
C HIS A 195 6.96 7.07 23.31
N LEU A 196 6.53 5.95 22.72
CA LEU A 196 6.21 4.77 23.53
C LEU A 196 7.43 3.84 23.52
N PRO A 197 8.09 3.59 24.67
CA PRO A 197 9.14 2.59 24.76
C PRO A 197 8.60 1.20 24.39
N LEU A 198 9.46 0.38 23.76
CA LEU A 198 9.16 -0.96 23.23
C LEU A 198 8.50 -1.95 24.21
N ASN A 199 8.41 -1.61 25.50
CA ASN A 199 7.90 -2.48 26.56
C ASN A 199 6.37 -2.53 26.68
N TYR A 200 5.61 -1.82 25.83
CA TYR A 200 4.15 -1.79 25.91
C TYR A 200 3.40 -2.75 24.95
N LEU A 201 4.13 -3.54 24.14
CA LEU A 201 3.51 -4.48 23.18
C LEU A 201 3.26 -5.89 23.73
N GLN A 202 3.52 -6.15 25.02
CA GLN A 202 3.31 -7.47 25.63
C GLN A 202 1.98 -7.65 26.39
N THR A 203 1.11 -6.64 26.46
CA THR A 203 -0.14 -6.71 27.26
C THR A 203 -1.44 -6.78 26.46
N LEU A 204 -1.39 -7.03 25.14
CA LEU A 204 -2.59 -7.15 24.29
C LEU A 204 -2.61 -8.42 23.42
N LEU A 205 -2.19 -9.55 23.99
CA LEU A 205 -2.65 -10.85 23.52
C LEU A 205 -3.58 -11.44 24.59
N PRO A 206 -4.86 -11.71 24.30
CA PRO A 206 -5.68 -12.48 25.22
C PRO A 206 -5.16 -13.92 25.28
N VAL A 207 -5.23 -14.50 26.49
CA VAL A 207 -5.17 -15.95 26.74
C VAL A 207 -6.23 -16.67 25.89
#